data_AF-A0A2E1KM49-F1
#
_entry.id   AF-A0A2E1KM49-F1
#
_cell.length_a   1.000
_cell.length_b   1.000
_cell.length_c   1.000
_cell.angle_alpha   90.00
_cell.angle_beta   90.00
_cell.angle_gamma   90.00
#
_symmetry.space_group_name_H-M   'P 1'
#
loop_
_entity.id
_entity.type
_entity.pdbx_description
1 polymer ?
#
loop_
_entity_poly.entity_id
_entity_poly.type
_entity_poly.pdbx_seq_one_letter_code
_entity_poly.pdbx_strand_id
1 'polypeptide(L)'
;MCQRILTIETSCDETAAAVVTDRLDVLASVVASQDRLHERYGGVVPEIAARAHVERILPVIDETLRRGELKLADLDGIAVVNTPGLAGSLLVGVAAAKALCVATGKPLLAVNHLHAHIYACQIADRQNVFPCVGFIVSGGHTNLYHCVSPTQFRYLGGTIDDAAGEAFDKVAAMLQLPYPGGPSVSAAAAAGNAQKYPFPRPFLRDHNRLGFSFSGLKTAVRYAIAGTGKVDFSALQLSDRETADVAASFQEAVVDCLVGKAMLAVQQTGLGRLCVGGGVAANTLFRERLTTACRQVDTELHIAPPQLCTDNAIMGGLAIEHLKAGSLETLELDVLPGLVRGA
;
A
#
# COMPACT_ATOMS: atom_id res chain seq x y z
N MET A 1 -10.54 -2.83 31.08
CA MET A 1 -11.47 -3.22 30.00
C MET A 1 -10.69 -3.25 28.69
N CYS A 2 -11.01 -4.15 27.78
CA CYS A 2 -10.37 -4.24 26.47
C CYS A 2 -10.86 -3.07 25.60
N GLN A 3 -9.95 -2.19 25.17
CA GLN A 3 -10.31 -1.02 24.37
C GLN A 3 -10.69 -1.44 22.94
N ARG A 4 -11.71 -0.82 22.36
CA ARG A 4 -12.21 -1.10 21.00
C ARG A 4 -12.21 0.17 20.15
N ILE A 5 -11.51 0.14 19.02
CA ILE A 5 -11.42 1.30 18.12
C ILE A 5 -12.10 0.96 16.80
N LEU A 6 -13.06 1.80 16.40
CA LEU A 6 -13.56 1.80 15.02
C LEU A 6 -12.55 2.54 14.15
N THR A 7 -12.06 1.89 13.11
CA THR A 7 -11.10 2.44 12.17
C THR A 7 -11.78 2.64 10.81
N ILE A 8 -11.47 3.75 10.14
CA ILE A 8 -12.03 4.13 8.83
C ILE A 8 -10.89 4.37 7.84
N GLU A 9 -10.99 3.76 6.66
CA GLU A 9 -10.04 3.89 5.56
C GLU A 9 -10.80 4.29 4.28
N THR A 10 -10.42 5.43 3.71
CA THR A 10 -10.97 6.03 2.47
C THR A 10 -9.90 6.82 1.73
N SER A 11 -8.64 6.41 1.79
CA SER A 11 -7.51 7.17 1.23
C SER A 11 -7.42 7.10 -0.30
N CYS A 12 -7.87 6.00 -0.90
CA CYS A 12 -7.82 5.78 -2.36
C CYS A 12 -9.17 5.33 -2.92
N ASP A 13 -9.36 4.03 -3.15
CA ASP A 13 -10.52 3.46 -3.83
C ASP A 13 -11.19 2.29 -3.07
N GLU A 14 -10.74 2.00 -1.85
CA GLU A 14 -11.40 1.13 -0.90
C GLU A 14 -12.15 1.93 0.15
N THR A 15 -13.46 1.71 0.28
CA THR A 15 -14.20 2.19 1.46
C THR A 15 -14.20 1.09 2.49
N ALA A 16 -13.51 1.27 3.61
CA ALA A 16 -13.38 0.22 4.61
C ALA A 16 -13.62 0.73 6.04
N ALA A 17 -14.15 -0.15 6.88
CA ALA A 17 -14.25 0.05 8.31
C ALA A 17 -13.96 -1.26 9.06
N ALA A 18 -13.28 -1.17 10.19
CA ALA A 18 -13.00 -2.31 11.05
C ALA A 18 -13.11 -1.93 12.53
N VAL A 19 -13.33 -2.91 13.40
CA VAL A 19 -13.18 -2.73 14.85
C VAL A 19 -12.04 -3.60 15.35
N VAL A 20 -11.01 -2.94 15.87
CA VAL A 20 -9.79 -3.59 16.38
C VAL A 20 -9.64 -3.31 17.87
N THR A 21 -9.18 -4.30 18.61
CA THR A 21 -8.97 -4.19 20.06
C THR A 21 -7.52 -3.94 20.45
N ASP A 22 -7.29 -3.44 21.67
CA ASP A 22 -5.95 -3.27 22.26
C ASP A 22 -5.12 -4.56 22.40
N ARG A 23 -5.73 -5.73 22.15
CA ARG A 23 -5.11 -7.06 22.07
C ARG A 23 -4.81 -7.51 20.64
N LEU A 24 -4.96 -6.62 19.66
CA LEU A 24 -4.82 -6.88 18.23
C LEU A 24 -5.89 -7.85 17.67
N ASP A 25 -7.00 -8.04 18.38
CA ASP A 25 -8.12 -8.82 17.86
C ASP A 25 -8.97 -7.97 16.92
N VAL A 26 -9.27 -8.52 15.74
CA VAL A 26 -10.18 -7.92 14.75
C VAL A 26 -11.58 -8.48 15.00
N LEU A 27 -12.47 -7.65 15.55
CA LEU A 27 -13.84 -8.06 15.87
C LEU A 27 -14.73 -8.09 14.62
N ALA A 28 -14.53 -7.14 13.71
CA ALA A 28 -15.20 -7.08 12.43
C ALA A 28 -14.39 -6.24 11.43
N SER A 29 -14.56 -6.53 10.15
CA SER A 29 -13.99 -5.75 9.05
C SER A 29 -14.87 -5.87 7.82
N VAL A 30 -15.07 -4.75 7.12
CA VAL A 30 -15.80 -4.66 5.86
C VAL A 30 -15.00 -3.78 4.91
N VAL A 31 -14.89 -4.22 3.66
CA VAL A 31 -14.27 -3.48 2.56
C VAL A 31 -15.24 -3.46 1.39
N ALA A 32 -15.51 -2.28 0.85
CA ALA A 32 -16.28 -2.07 -0.37
C ALA A 32 -15.37 -1.47 -1.46
N SER A 33 -14.64 -2.36 -2.15
CA SER A 33 -13.69 -2.00 -3.22
C SER A 33 -14.39 -1.35 -4.42
N GLN A 34 -13.67 -0.47 -5.11
CA GLN A 34 -14.14 0.25 -6.30
C GLN A 34 -13.47 -0.23 -7.60
N ASP A 35 -12.72 -1.33 -7.60
CA ASP A 35 -11.95 -1.82 -8.77
C ASP A 35 -12.78 -1.80 -10.07
N ARG A 36 -14.01 -2.32 -10.01
CA ARG A 36 -14.95 -2.36 -11.15
C ARG A 36 -15.36 -0.98 -11.67
N LEU A 37 -15.39 0.04 -10.81
CA LEU A 37 -15.70 1.41 -11.23
C LEU A 37 -14.54 2.04 -12.02
N HIS A 38 -13.31 1.64 -11.70
CA HIS A 38 -12.09 2.21 -12.25
C HIS A 38 -11.52 1.40 -13.44
N GLU A 39 -11.92 0.14 -13.58
CA GLU A 39 -11.47 -0.78 -14.64
C GLU A 39 -11.53 -0.15 -16.04
N ARG A 40 -12.65 0.50 -16.39
CA ARG A 40 -12.84 1.12 -17.72
C ARG A 40 -11.88 2.28 -18.02
N TYR A 41 -11.23 2.84 -17.01
CA TYR A 41 -10.30 3.95 -17.13
C TYR A 41 -8.83 3.50 -17.03
N GLY A 42 -8.58 2.23 -16.69
CA GLY A 42 -7.23 1.71 -16.50
C GLY A 42 -6.49 2.32 -15.29
N GLY A 43 -7.23 2.87 -14.32
CA GLY A 43 -6.68 3.49 -13.12
C GLY A 43 -7.73 4.28 -12.34
N VAL A 44 -7.40 4.61 -11.08
CA VAL A 44 -8.32 5.31 -10.17
C VAL A 44 -8.63 6.73 -10.66
N VAL A 45 -9.93 7.03 -10.81
CA VAL A 45 -10.43 8.37 -11.13
C VAL A 45 -10.85 9.07 -9.84
N PRO A 46 -10.14 10.14 -9.38
CA PRO A 46 -10.34 10.69 -8.04
C PRO A 46 -11.77 11.14 -7.71
N GLU A 47 -12.46 11.77 -8.66
CA GLU A 47 -13.86 12.23 -8.47
C GLU A 47 -14.84 11.06 -8.33
N ILE A 48 -14.63 9.98 -9.09
CA ILE A 48 -15.47 8.76 -9.01
C ILE A 48 -15.23 8.08 -7.68
N ALA A 49 -13.97 8.04 -7.23
CA ALA A 49 -13.62 7.45 -5.95
C ALA A 49 -14.27 8.20 -4.78
N ALA A 50 -14.14 9.53 -4.74
CA ALA A 50 -14.77 10.36 -3.71
C ALA A 50 -16.30 10.15 -3.63
N ARG A 51 -17.00 10.11 -4.77
CA ARG A 51 -18.46 9.85 -4.79
C ARG A 51 -18.82 8.47 -4.27
N ALA A 52 -18.06 7.45 -4.67
CA ALA A 52 -18.28 6.10 -4.18
C ALA A 52 -18.08 5.99 -2.66
N HIS A 53 -17.10 6.71 -2.09
CA HIS A 53 -16.96 6.77 -0.62
C HIS A 53 -18.18 7.40 0.05
N VAL A 54 -18.72 8.50 -0.50
CA VAL A 54 -19.93 9.16 0.06
C VAL A 54 -21.11 8.20 0.11
N GLU A 55 -21.33 7.42 -0.94
CA GLU A 55 -22.42 6.43 -1.02
C GLU A 55 -22.22 5.25 -0.06
N ARG A 56 -20.97 4.87 0.21
CA ARG A 56 -20.63 3.60 0.88
C ARG A 56 -20.23 3.74 2.35
N ILE A 57 -19.80 4.91 2.79
CA ILE A 57 -19.18 5.07 4.11
C ILE A 57 -20.12 4.68 5.26
N LEU A 58 -21.38 5.13 5.23
CA LEU A 58 -22.36 4.79 6.27
C LEU A 58 -22.76 3.30 6.23
N PRO A 59 -23.14 2.71 5.06
CA PRO A 59 -23.40 1.27 4.98
C PRO A 59 -22.23 0.40 5.43
N VAL A 60 -20.99 0.77 5.10
CA VAL A 60 -19.79 0.03 5.50
C VAL A 60 -19.59 0.07 7.02
N ILE A 61 -19.75 1.24 7.65
CA ILE A 61 -19.64 1.35 9.12
C ILE A 61 -20.75 0.57 9.81
N ASP A 62 -22.00 0.68 9.35
CA ASP A 62 -23.15 -0.03 9.92
C ASP A 62 -22.96 -1.55 9.84
N GLU A 63 -22.60 -2.06 8.66
CA GLU A 63 -22.34 -3.49 8.47
C GLU A 63 -21.16 -3.98 9.33
N THR A 64 -20.10 -3.18 9.49
CA THR A 64 -18.97 -3.52 10.37
C THR A 64 -19.43 -3.66 11.83
N LEU A 65 -20.21 -2.71 12.35
CA LEU A 65 -20.73 -2.79 13.72
C LEU A 65 -21.68 -3.98 13.89
N ARG A 66 -22.56 -4.21 12.91
CA ARG A 66 -23.50 -5.34 12.92
C ARG A 66 -22.78 -6.69 12.92
N ARG A 67 -21.74 -6.87 12.09
CA ARG A 67 -20.92 -8.10 12.06
C ARG A 67 -20.15 -8.34 13.34
N GLY A 68 -19.74 -7.26 14.02
CA GLY A 68 -19.08 -7.34 15.32
C GLY A 68 -20.05 -7.54 16.49
N GLU A 69 -21.36 -7.49 16.25
CA GLU A 69 -22.40 -7.43 17.28
C GLU A 69 -22.21 -6.27 18.27
N LEU A 70 -21.75 -5.12 17.75
CA LEU A 70 -21.40 -3.93 18.52
C LEU A 70 -22.37 -2.78 18.26
N LYS A 71 -22.46 -1.88 19.23
CA LYS A 71 -23.08 -0.57 19.11
C LYS A 71 -22.00 0.51 19.19
N LEU A 72 -22.32 1.72 18.72
CA LEU A 72 -21.43 2.88 18.86
C LEU A 72 -21.03 3.16 20.31
N ALA A 73 -21.89 2.87 21.27
CA ALA A 73 -21.62 3.05 22.69
C ALA A 73 -20.48 2.14 23.21
N ASP A 74 -20.26 0.99 22.58
CA ASP A 74 -19.27 -0.04 22.97
C ASP A 74 -17.85 0.28 22.51
N LEU A 75 -17.69 1.31 21.68
CA LEU A 75 -16.41 1.79 21.15
C LEU A 75 -15.73 2.72 22.16
N ASP A 76 -14.41 2.77 22.15
CA ASP A 76 -13.60 3.64 23.01
C ASP A 76 -12.94 4.79 22.23
N GLY A 77 -12.98 4.75 20.89
CA GLY A 77 -12.45 5.78 20.02
C GLY A 77 -12.82 5.54 18.56
N ILE A 78 -12.75 6.62 17.77
CA ILE A 78 -12.94 6.59 16.32
C ILE A 78 -11.62 7.01 15.68
N ALA A 79 -11.08 6.16 14.82
CA ALA A 79 -9.85 6.38 14.09
C ALA A 79 -10.13 6.52 12.60
N VAL A 80 -9.38 7.41 11.95
CA VAL A 80 -9.53 7.65 10.52
C VAL A 80 -8.19 7.92 9.87
N VAL A 81 -8.01 7.36 8.68
CA VAL A 81 -6.86 7.68 7.84
C VAL A 81 -7.03 9.09 7.28
N ASN A 82 -6.08 9.97 7.59
CA ASN A 82 -6.11 11.37 7.13
C ASN A 82 -4.93 11.72 6.20
N THR A 83 -3.97 10.82 6.03
CA THR A 83 -2.76 11.05 5.21
C THR A 83 -1.97 9.78 4.93
N PRO A 84 -1.19 9.72 3.85
CA PRO A 84 -1.44 10.37 2.57
C PRO A 84 -2.68 9.80 1.88
N GLY A 85 -3.08 10.39 0.75
CA GLY A 85 -4.21 9.91 -0.04
C GLY A 85 -4.78 10.95 -0.99
N LEU A 86 -5.86 10.58 -1.67
CA LEU A 86 -6.65 11.47 -2.52
C LEU A 86 -7.47 12.42 -1.65
N ALA A 87 -7.34 13.73 -1.88
CA ALA A 87 -7.96 14.74 -1.02
C ALA A 87 -9.48 14.56 -0.87
N GLY A 88 -10.19 14.33 -1.98
CA GLY A 88 -11.64 14.09 -1.97
C GLY A 88 -12.02 12.84 -1.19
N SER A 89 -11.29 11.74 -1.39
CA SER A 89 -11.54 10.47 -0.70
C SER A 89 -11.28 10.58 0.81
N LEU A 90 -10.14 11.15 1.21
CA LEU A 90 -9.79 11.36 2.62
C LEU A 90 -10.83 12.22 3.35
N LEU A 91 -11.33 13.27 2.69
CA LEU A 91 -12.28 14.20 3.28
C LEU A 91 -13.59 13.50 3.70
N VAL A 92 -14.05 12.51 2.92
CA VAL A 92 -15.25 11.72 3.24
C VAL A 92 -15.06 10.95 4.54
N GLY A 93 -13.94 10.23 4.69
CA GLY A 93 -13.63 9.48 5.90
C GLY A 93 -13.49 10.39 7.11
N VAL A 94 -12.72 11.48 7.00
CA VAL A 94 -12.50 12.43 8.10
C VAL A 94 -13.81 13.10 8.53
N ALA A 95 -14.67 13.49 7.59
CA ALA A 95 -15.97 14.05 7.90
C ALA A 95 -16.88 13.05 8.65
N ALA A 96 -16.92 11.79 8.20
CA ALA A 96 -17.68 10.74 8.86
C ALA A 96 -17.18 10.47 10.29
N ALA A 97 -15.85 10.37 10.47
CA ALA A 97 -15.23 10.15 11.77
C ALA A 97 -15.54 11.29 12.75
N LYS A 98 -15.38 12.54 12.31
CA LYS A 98 -15.74 13.73 13.12
C LYS A 98 -17.21 13.72 13.52
N ALA A 99 -18.11 13.41 12.60
CA ALA A 99 -19.55 13.35 12.88
C ALA A 99 -19.87 12.29 13.94
N LEU A 100 -19.23 11.10 13.86
CA LEU A 100 -19.35 10.06 14.88
C LEU A 100 -18.81 10.51 16.24
N CYS A 101 -17.65 11.16 16.28
CA CYS A 101 -17.09 11.72 17.52
C CYS A 101 -18.04 12.74 18.16
N VAL A 102 -18.61 13.65 17.37
CA VAL A 102 -19.60 14.63 17.87
C VAL A 102 -20.85 13.93 18.42
N ALA A 103 -21.36 12.92 17.71
CA ALA A 103 -22.57 12.21 18.11
C ALA A 103 -22.38 11.34 19.37
N THR A 104 -21.17 10.82 19.59
CA THR A 104 -20.91 9.81 20.63
C THR A 104 -20.06 10.32 21.80
N GLY A 105 -19.41 11.48 21.66
CA GLY A 105 -18.43 11.99 22.61
C GLY A 105 -17.13 11.19 22.67
N LYS A 106 -16.90 10.27 21.73
CA LYS A 106 -15.69 9.42 21.69
C LYS A 106 -14.50 10.18 21.09
N PRO A 107 -13.27 9.91 21.54
CA PRO A 107 -12.08 10.58 21.03
C PRO A 107 -11.83 10.28 19.56
N LEU A 108 -11.26 11.27 18.87
CA LEU A 108 -10.83 11.17 17.47
C LEU A 108 -9.33 10.83 17.41
N LEU A 109 -8.96 9.92 16.51
CA LEU A 109 -7.59 9.48 16.30
C LEU A 109 -7.25 9.59 14.80
N ALA A 110 -6.14 10.24 14.47
CA ALA A 110 -5.61 10.23 13.11
C ALA A 110 -4.69 9.02 12.89
N VAL A 111 -4.73 8.48 11.68
CA VAL A 111 -3.87 7.39 11.24
C VAL A 111 -3.15 7.80 9.96
N ASN A 112 -1.84 7.61 9.95
CA ASN A 112 -1.07 7.69 8.71
C ASN A 112 -1.17 6.34 7.97
N HIS A 113 -1.69 6.36 6.76
CA HIS A 113 -1.89 5.24 5.86
C HIS A 113 -0.63 4.39 5.64
N LEU A 114 0.53 5.01 5.43
CA LEU A 114 1.78 4.29 5.20
C LEU A 114 2.28 3.62 6.47
N HIS A 115 2.12 4.28 7.61
CA HIS A 115 2.50 3.70 8.90
C HIS A 115 1.57 2.53 9.26
N ALA A 116 0.28 2.65 8.92
CA ALA A 116 -0.70 1.58 9.11
C ALA A 116 -0.31 0.32 8.33
N HIS A 117 0.14 0.45 7.06
CA HIS A 117 0.65 -0.69 6.27
C HIS A 117 1.80 -1.44 6.96
N ILE A 118 2.67 -0.75 7.69
CA ILE A 118 3.72 -1.41 8.49
C ILE A 118 3.14 -2.05 9.75
N TYR A 119 2.22 -1.36 10.44
CA TYR A 119 1.56 -1.88 11.63
C TYR A 119 0.70 -3.14 11.33
N ALA A 120 0.25 -3.32 10.10
CA ALA A 120 -0.42 -4.54 9.64
C ALA A 120 0.43 -5.80 9.84
N CYS A 121 1.76 -5.69 9.77
CA CYS A 121 2.68 -6.81 10.07
C CYS A 121 2.57 -7.22 11.55
N GLN A 122 2.54 -6.25 12.46
CA GLN A 122 2.36 -6.50 13.90
C GLN A 122 0.99 -7.12 14.22
N ILE A 123 -0.08 -6.66 13.55
CA ILE A 123 -1.40 -7.27 13.70
C ILE A 123 -1.38 -8.73 13.23
N ALA A 124 -0.78 -9.00 12.08
CA ALA A 124 -0.71 -10.34 11.50
C ALA A 124 0.08 -11.32 12.38
N ASP A 125 1.26 -10.91 12.85
CA ASP A 125 2.15 -11.78 13.63
C ASP A 125 1.79 -11.82 15.11
N ARG A 126 0.87 -10.95 15.56
CA ARG A 126 0.44 -10.80 16.95
C ARG A 126 1.60 -10.58 17.93
N GLN A 127 2.65 -9.91 17.48
CA GLN A 127 3.84 -9.60 18.28
C GLN A 127 4.45 -8.25 17.86
N ASN A 128 5.25 -7.66 18.75
CA ASN A 128 5.93 -6.40 18.47
C ASN A 128 7.03 -6.60 17.42
N VAL A 129 6.88 -5.92 16.28
CA VAL A 129 7.84 -5.97 15.15
C VAL A 129 8.85 -4.82 15.17
N PHE A 130 8.70 -3.83 16.07
CA PHE A 130 9.58 -2.66 16.16
C PHE A 130 10.76 -2.90 17.13
N PRO A 131 11.94 -2.28 16.91
CA PRO A 131 12.29 -1.44 15.76
C PRO A 131 12.52 -2.27 14.48
N CYS A 132 12.21 -1.70 13.32
CA CYS A 132 12.37 -2.36 12.02
C CYS A 132 12.66 -1.37 10.89
N VAL A 133 13.18 -1.90 9.77
CA VAL A 133 13.04 -1.24 8.48
C VAL A 133 11.60 -1.48 8.01
N GLY A 134 10.85 -0.41 7.77
CA GLY A 134 9.54 -0.48 7.16
C GLY A 134 9.64 -0.23 5.65
N PHE A 135 9.12 -1.15 4.84
CA PHE A 135 9.10 -1.03 3.39
C PHE A 135 7.66 -1.07 2.87
N ILE A 136 7.16 0.06 2.40
CA ILE A 136 5.83 0.16 1.79
C ILE A 136 6.00 0.10 0.27
N VAL A 137 5.34 -0.86 -0.37
CA VAL A 137 5.33 -1.02 -1.82
C VAL A 137 3.89 -1.22 -2.30
N SER A 138 3.21 -0.12 -2.65
CA SER A 138 1.81 -0.09 -3.08
C SER A 138 1.65 0.50 -4.49
N GLY A 139 0.39 0.73 -4.91
CA GLY A 139 0.05 1.43 -6.14
C GLY A 139 0.68 2.82 -6.22
N GLY A 140 0.52 3.63 -5.17
CA GLY A 140 0.99 5.02 -5.12
C GLY A 140 2.29 5.26 -4.37
N HIS A 141 2.81 4.26 -3.64
CA HIS A 141 3.93 4.45 -2.71
C HIS A 141 5.01 3.39 -2.87
N THR A 142 6.27 3.81 -2.80
CA THR A 142 7.43 2.93 -2.71
C THR A 142 8.43 3.63 -1.81
N ASN A 143 8.39 3.33 -0.52
CA ASN A 143 9.04 4.11 0.53
C ASN A 143 9.67 3.20 1.59
N LEU A 144 10.84 3.61 2.07
CA LEU A 144 11.61 2.97 3.12
C LEU A 144 11.64 3.89 4.35
N TYR A 145 11.45 3.29 5.51
CA TYR A 145 11.44 3.96 6.81
C TYR A 145 12.30 3.21 7.81
N HIS A 146 12.92 3.96 8.72
CA HIS A 146 13.40 3.44 9.99
C HIS A 146 12.28 3.66 11.01
N CYS A 147 11.63 2.56 11.39
CA CYS A 147 10.50 2.58 12.31
C CYS A 147 11.03 2.27 13.72
N VAL A 148 11.15 3.30 14.54
CA VAL A 148 11.70 3.18 15.91
C VAL A 148 10.67 2.58 16.86
N SER A 149 9.40 2.95 16.67
CA SER A 149 8.25 2.47 17.43
C SER A 149 7.00 2.56 16.55
N PRO A 150 5.85 2.01 16.98
CA PRO A 150 4.59 2.18 16.26
C PRO A 150 4.18 3.64 16.01
N THR A 151 4.72 4.60 16.75
CA THR A 151 4.37 6.03 16.61
C THR A 151 5.50 6.90 16.08
N GLN A 152 6.70 6.32 15.86
CA GLN A 152 7.88 7.07 15.42
C GLN A 152 8.53 6.45 14.19
N PHE A 153 8.29 7.09 13.04
CA PHE A 153 8.82 6.71 11.74
C PHE A 153 9.78 7.78 11.23
N ARG A 154 10.94 7.36 10.74
CA ARG A 154 11.92 8.24 10.07
C ARG A 154 12.03 7.83 8.63
N TYR A 155 11.73 8.75 7.72
CA TYR A 155 11.88 8.50 6.29
C TYR A 155 13.35 8.26 5.92
N LEU A 156 13.62 7.18 5.18
CA LEU A 156 14.94 6.85 4.68
C LEU A 156 15.09 7.18 3.19
N GLY A 157 14.04 6.92 2.42
CA GLY A 157 14.02 7.16 0.99
C GLY A 157 12.83 6.52 0.31
N GLY A 158 12.69 6.75 -0.99
CA GLY A 158 11.51 6.33 -1.73
C GLY A 158 11.60 6.68 -3.21
N THR A 159 10.53 6.41 -3.94
CA THR A 159 10.49 6.73 -5.36
C THR A 159 10.54 8.23 -5.59
N ILE A 160 11.33 8.66 -6.58
CA ILE A 160 11.36 10.05 -7.05
C ILE A 160 10.36 10.28 -8.21
N ASP A 161 9.82 9.21 -8.78
CA ASP A 161 8.88 9.25 -9.92
C ASP A 161 7.68 8.32 -9.73
N ASP A 162 7.46 7.35 -10.62
CA ASP A 162 6.38 6.37 -10.54
C ASP A 162 6.64 5.45 -9.33
N ALA A 163 5.60 5.07 -8.59
CA ALA A 163 5.69 3.98 -7.63
C ALA A 163 5.76 2.63 -8.37
N ALA A 164 6.19 1.57 -7.67
CA ALA A 164 6.30 0.25 -8.26
C ALA A 164 4.95 -0.27 -8.77
N GLY A 165 3.88 -0.13 -7.98
CA GLY A 165 2.53 -0.55 -8.39
C GLY A 165 2.03 0.24 -9.61
N GLU A 166 2.19 1.56 -9.60
CA GLU A 166 1.89 2.41 -10.76
C GLU A 166 2.67 1.99 -12.03
N ALA A 167 3.93 1.57 -11.88
CA ALA A 167 4.71 1.04 -13.01
C ALA A 167 4.13 -0.28 -13.53
N PHE A 168 3.69 -1.19 -12.65
CA PHE A 168 2.98 -2.41 -13.04
C PHE A 168 1.68 -2.10 -13.80
N ASP A 169 0.87 -1.16 -13.31
CA ASP A 169 -0.39 -0.78 -13.96
C ASP A 169 -0.17 -0.19 -15.35
N LYS A 170 0.81 0.72 -15.49
CA LYS A 170 1.15 1.31 -16.80
C LYS A 170 1.70 0.27 -17.79
N VAL A 171 2.52 -0.68 -17.33
CA VAL A 171 3.02 -1.75 -18.19
C VAL A 171 1.91 -2.73 -18.57
N ALA A 172 1.01 -3.08 -17.65
CA ALA A 172 -0.16 -3.89 -17.96
C ALA A 172 -1.00 -3.26 -19.06
N ALA A 173 -1.29 -1.96 -18.96
CA ALA A 173 -2.03 -1.23 -19.98
C ALA A 173 -1.32 -1.23 -21.35
N MET A 174 0.01 -1.06 -21.38
CA MET A 174 0.79 -1.14 -22.63
C MET A 174 0.76 -2.53 -23.28
N LEU A 175 0.66 -3.57 -22.46
CA LEU A 175 0.57 -4.97 -22.87
C LEU A 175 -0.89 -5.42 -23.10
N GLN A 176 -1.86 -4.51 -23.01
CA GLN A 176 -3.30 -4.80 -23.13
C GLN A 176 -3.79 -5.85 -22.12
N LEU A 177 -3.17 -5.90 -20.94
CA LEU A 177 -3.56 -6.78 -19.85
C LEU A 177 -4.64 -6.12 -18.96
N PRO A 178 -5.50 -6.90 -18.28
CA PRO A 178 -6.54 -6.35 -17.41
C PRO A 178 -6.00 -5.54 -16.22
N TYR A 179 -6.77 -4.56 -15.76
CA TYR A 179 -6.56 -3.87 -14.48
C TYR A 179 -7.16 -4.70 -13.33
N PRO A 180 -6.51 -4.79 -12.14
CA PRO A 180 -5.24 -4.16 -11.74
C PRO A 180 -4.02 -4.83 -12.39
N GLY A 181 -3.01 -4.03 -12.72
CA GLY A 181 -1.89 -4.46 -13.54
C GLY A 181 -0.85 -5.33 -12.83
N GLY A 182 -0.67 -5.16 -11.51
CA GLY A 182 0.24 -5.99 -10.71
C GLY A 182 -0.04 -7.50 -10.86
N PRO A 183 -1.24 -7.98 -10.51
CA PRO A 183 -1.63 -9.38 -10.70
C PRO A 183 -1.55 -9.84 -12.17
N SER A 184 -2.04 -9.02 -13.11
CA SER A 184 -2.08 -9.38 -14.53
C SER A 184 -0.69 -9.54 -15.15
N VAL A 185 0.24 -8.62 -14.87
CA VAL A 185 1.64 -8.73 -15.29
C VAL A 185 2.30 -9.95 -14.66
N SER A 186 2.03 -10.21 -13.37
CA SER A 186 2.59 -11.38 -12.70
C SER A 186 2.09 -12.69 -13.28
N ALA A 187 0.82 -12.76 -13.68
CA ALA A 187 0.26 -13.93 -14.35
C ALA A 187 0.90 -14.14 -15.73
N ALA A 188 1.03 -13.08 -16.54
CA ALA A 188 1.67 -13.15 -17.85
C ALA A 188 3.16 -13.53 -17.76
N ALA A 189 3.88 -13.02 -16.75
CA ALA A 189 5.30 -13.28 -16.52
C ALA A 189 5.62 -14.76 -16.28
N ALA A 190 4.68 -15.56 -15.75
CA ALA A 190 4.93 -16.94 -15.36
C ALA A 190 5.36 -17.86 -16.53
N ALA A 191 4.96 -17.54 -17.76
CA ALA A 191 5.35 -18.29 -18.97
C ALA A 191 6.53 -17.66 -19.75
N GLY A 192 7.02 -16.52 -19.28
CA GLY A 192 8.01 -15.69 -19.99
C GLY A 192 9.45 -16.02 -19.64
N ASN A 193 10.36 -15.61 -20.52
CA ASN A 193 11.80 -15.61 -20.28
C ASN A 193 12.22 -14.26 -19.69
N ALA A 194 12.49 -14.21 -18.39
CA ALA A 194 12.94 -13.01 -17.68
C ALA A 194 14.25 -12.39 -18.22
N GLN A 195 15.05 -13.14 -18.98
CA GLN A 195 16.31 -12.67 -19.58
C GLN A 195 16.16 -12.19 -21.03
N LYS A 196 14.94 -12.19 -21.59
CA LYS A 196 14.72 -11.82 -23.00
C LYS A 196 15.04 -10.35 -23.27
N TYR A 197 14.64 -9.45 -22.37
CA TYR A 197 14.83 -8.01 -22.52
C TYR A 197 15.72 -7.46 -21.39
N PRO A 198 16.83 -6.76 -21.72
CA PRO A 198 17.77 -6.25 -20.73
C PRO A 198 17.30 -4.90 -20.15
N PHE A 199 16.16 -4.89 -19.48
CA PHE A 199 15.61 -3.65 -18.92
C PHE A 199 16.51 -3.04 -17.82
N PRO A 200 16.56 -1.70 -17.69
CA PRO A 200 17.43 -1.05 -16.71
C PRO A 200 16.99 -1.34 -15.27
N ARG A 201 17.94 -1.34 -14.33
CA ARG A 201 17.70 -1.35 -12.88
C ARG A 201 18.15 -0.02 -12.25
N PRO A 202 17.35 1.06 -12.34
CA PRO A 202 17.75 2.38 -11.87
C PRO A 202 18.17 2.38 -10.40
N PHE A 203 19.22 3.15 -10.11
CA PHE A 203 19.84 3.30 -8.78
C PHE A 203 20.33 2.02 -8.09
N LEU A 204 20.14 0.82 -8.63
CA LEU A 204 20.49 -0.42 -7.93
C LEU A 204 21.98 -0.50 -7.52
N ARG A 205 22.88 0.07 -8.33
CA ARG A 205 24.33 0.11 -8.07
C ARG A 205 24.76 1.30 -7.19
N ASP A 206 23.83 2.18 -6.83
CA ASP A 206 24.08 3.28 -5.90
C ASP A 206 23.89 2.80 -4.47
N HIS A 207 24.99 2.59 -3.74
CA HIS A 207 25.00 2.08 -2.37
C HIS A 207 24.81 3.18 -1.30
N ASN A 208 24.71 4.45 -1.70
CA ASN A 208 24.48 5.57 -0.78
C ASN A 208 23.02 6.03 -0.82
N ARG A 209 22.33 5.82 -1.94
CA ARG A 209 20.97 6.32 -2.15
C ARG A 209 19.90 5.26 -1.87
N LEU A 210 18.97 5.53 -0.97
CA LEU A 210 17.74 4.72 -0.76
C LEU A 210 16.57 5.19 -1.63
N GLY A 211 16.86 5.49 -2.90
CA GLY A 211 15.89 6.01 -3.87
C GLY A 211 15.47 4.97 -4.91
N PHE A 212 14.25 5.11 -5.42
CA PHE A 212 13.70 4.31 -6.52
C PHE A 212 13.35 5.19 -7.71
N SER A 213 13.36 4.62 -8.92
CA SER A 213 12.87 5.25 -10.15
C SER A 213 12.39 4.16 -11.09
N PHE A 214 11.13 4.26 -11.54
CA PHE A 214 10.48 3.28 -12.41
C PHE A 214 9.92 3.90 -13.70
N SER A 215 9.83 5.23 -13.81
CA SER A 215 9.35 5.90 -15.03
C SER A 215 10.26 5.63 -16.25
N GLY A 216 11.58 5.58 -16.02
CA GLY A 216 12.55 5.20 -17.05
C GLY A 216 12.43 3.74 -17.50
N LEU A 217 12.09 2.84 -16.56
CA LEU A 217 11.85 1.42 -16.85
C LEU A 217 10.61 1.23 -17.71
N LYS A 218 9.50 1.89 -17.38
CA LYS A 218 8.30 1.95 -18.23
C LYS A 218 8.62 2.44 -19.64
N THR A 219 9.46 3.47 -19.76
CA THR A 219 9.86 4.01 -21.07
C THR A 219 10.68 3.00 -21.87
N ALA A 220 11.55 2.22 -21.21
CA ALA A 220 12.29 1.15 -21.85
C ALA A 220 11.37 0.02 -22.35
N VAL A 221 10.35 -0.36 -21.58
CA VAL A 221 9.31 -1.32 -22.01
C VAL A 221 8.61 -0.83 -23.27
N ARG A 222 8.15 0.42 -23.26
CA ARG A 222 7.52 1.05 -24.42
C ARG A 222 8.40 0.96 -25.68
N TYR A 223 9.69 1.26 -25.55
CA TYR A 223 10.62 1.19 -26.68
C TYR A 223 10.85 -0.24 -27.16
N ALA A 224 10.87 -1.22 -26.26
CA ALA A 224 11.02 -2.63 -26.62
C ALA A 224 9.84 -3.16 -27.43
N ILE A 225 8.61 -2.73 -27.11
CA ILE A 225 7.40 -3.26 -27.76
C ILE A 225 6.95 -2.44 -28.98
N ALA A 226 7.25 -1.15 -29.03
CA ALA A 226 6.69 -0.26 -30.05
C ALA A 226 7.69 0.73 -30.67
N GLY A 227 8.97 0.68 -30.31
CA GLY A 227 9.99 1.58 -30.83
C GLY A 227 9.82 3.05 -30.40
N THR A 228 10.50 3.95 -31.10
CA THR A 228 10.45 5.40 -30.86
C THR A 228 9.39 6.09 -31.73
N GLY A 229 8.83 7.23 -31.27
CA GLY A 229 7.81 7.99 -32.02
C GLY A 229 6.43 7.99 -31.37
N LYS A 230 5.37 8.43 -32.07
CA LYS A 230 3.97 8.28 -31.60
C LYS A 230 3.51 6.86 -31.90
N VAL A 231 2.94 6.20 -30.90
CA VAL A 231 2.50 4.80 -30.98
C VAL A 231 1.03 4.75 -30.57
N ASP A 232 0.23 4.06 -31.37
CA ASP A 232 -1.10 3.61 -30.97
C ASP A 232 -1.00 2.20 -30.37
N PHE A 233 -1.08 2.10 -29.04
CA PHE A 233 -0.98 0.81 -28.36
C PHE A 233 -2.15 -0.12 -28.67
N SER A 234 -3.29 0.39 -29.16
CA SER A 234 -4.44 -0.44 -29.55
C SER A 234 -4.23 -1.18 -30.87
N ALA A 235 -3.33 -0.67 -31.73
CA ALA A 235 -2.94 -1.31 -32.97
C ALA A 235 -1.76 -2.28 -32.80
N LEU A 236 -1.17 -2.35 -31.60
CA LEU A 236 -0.04 -3.23 -31.31
C LEU A 236 -0.51 -4.69 -31.25
N GLN A 237 0.07 -5.55 -32.09
CA GLN A 237 -0.18 -6.98 -32.11
C GLN A 237 1.04 -7.69 -31.52
N LEU A 238 1.01 -7.94 -30.22
CA LEU A 238 2.01 -8.77 -29.54
C LEU A 238 1.52 -10.21 -29.49
N SER A 239 2.38 -11.17 -29.80
CA SER A 239 2.08 -12.57 -29.51
C SER A 239 2.05 -12.82 -28.00
N ASP A 240 1.30 -13.84 -27.55
CA ASP A 240 1.27 -14.24 -26.14
C ASP A 240 2.68 -14.48 -25.57
N ARG A 241 3.58 -15.01 -26.40
CA ARG A 241 4.97 -15.25 -26.04
C ARG A 241 5.75 -13.96 -25.81
N GLU A 242 5.60 -12.98 -26.69
CA GLU A 242 6.26 -11.67 -26.53
C GLU A 242 5.73 -10.94 -25.30
N THR A 243 4.41 -10.95 -25.09
CA THR A 243 3.78 -10.37 -23.89
C THR A 243 4.33 -11.02 -22.61
N ALA A 244 4.42 -12.35 -22.58
CA ALA A 244 4.97 -13.08 -21.44
C ALA A 244 6.45 -12.74 -21.20
N ASP A 245 7.29 -12.74 -22.24
CA ASP A 245 8.72 -12.42 -22.15
C ASP A 245 8.94 -10.96 -21.67
N VAL A 246 8.17 -9.99 -22.18
CA VAL A 246 8.25 -8.59 -21.73
C VAL A 246 7.81 -8.46 -20.27
N ALA A 247 6.68 -9.08 -19.89
CA ALA A 247 6.17 -9.07 -18.52
C ALA A 247 7.19 -9.67 -17.54
N ALA A 248 7.81 -10.80 -17.89
CA ALA A 248 8.82 -11.46 -17.07
C ALA A 248 10.08 -10.60 -16.92
N SER A 249 10.63 -10.05 -18.01
CA SER A 249 11.81 -9.19 -17.95
C SER A 249 11.56 -7.89 -17.18
N PHE A 250 10.37 -7.30 -17.31
CA PHE A 250 9.99 -6.11 -16.56
C PHE A 250 9.84 -6.41 -15.06
N GLN A 251 9.11 -7.47 -14.71
CA GLN A 251 8.92 -7.90 -13.32
C GLN A 251 10.27 -8.16 -12.64
N GLU A 252 11.17 -8.87 -13.31
CA GLU A 252 12.53 -9.13 -12.80
C GLU A 252 13.28 -7.82 -12.49
N ALA A 253 13.24 -6.84 -13.40
CA ALA A 253 13.91 -5.56 -13.20
C ALA A 253 13.33 -4.75 -12.02
N VAL A 254 12.01 -4.75 -11.84
CA VAL A 254 11.36 -4.10 -10.68
C VAL A 254 11.76 -4.81 -9.39
N VAL A 255 11.66 -6.15 -9.35
CA VAL A 255 11.98 -6.95 -8.15
C VAL A 255 13.44 -6.79 -7.75
N ASP A 256 14.37 -6.79 -8.70
CA ASP A 256 15.80 -6.52 -8.45
C ASP A 256 16.01 -5.18 -7.72
N CYS A 257 15.36 -4.11 -8.21
CA CYS A 257 15.43 -2.78 -7.59
C CYS A 257 14.82 -2.77 -6.18
N LEU A 258 13.64 -3.38 -6.01
CA LEU A 258 12.95 -3.42 -4.71
C LEU A 258 13.77 -4.17 -3.66
N VAL A 259 14.22 -5.38 -3.98
CA VAL A 259 15.01 -6.22 -3.06
C VAL A 259 16.36 -5.56 -2.76
N GLY A 260 17.07 -5.07 -3.78
CA GLY A 260 18.37 -4.44 -3.60
C GLY A 260 18.34 -3.24 -2.66
N LYS A 261 17.31 -2.39 -2.77
CA LYS A 261 17.16 -1.22 -1.87
C LYS A 261 16.63 -1.57 -0.50
N ALA A 262 15.77 -2.57 -0.37
CA ALA A 262 15.35 -3.07 0.94
C ALA A 262 16.56 -3.62 1.72
N MET A 263 17.41 -4.41 1.09
CA MET A 263 18.62 -4.95 1.72
C MET A 263 19.65 -3.85 2.02
N LEU A 264 19.78 -2.85 1.14
CA LEU A 264 20.63 -1.70 1.41
C LEU A 264 20.15 -0.92 2.64
N ALA A 265 18.84 -0.73 2.81
CA ALA A 265 18.29 -0.07 3.98
C ALA A 265 18.60 -0.86 5.26
N VAL A 266 18.36 -2.18 5.25
CA VAL A 266 18.72 -3.09 6.36
C VAL A 266 20.20 -2.95 6.73
N GLN A 267 21.08 -2.96 5.73
CA GLN A 267 22.52 -2.79 5.92
C GLN A 267 22.87 -1.43 6.52
N GLN A 268 22.32 -0.33 5.99
CA GLN A 268 22.62 1.03 6.44
C GLN A 268 22.09 1.33 7.85
N THR A 269 20.94 0.77 8.22
CA THR A 269 20.36 0.96 9.57
C THR A 269 20.90 -0.03 10.60
N GLY A 270 21.42 -1.18 10.17
CA GLY A 270 21.87 -2.26 11.06
C GLY A 270 20.72 -2.93 11.84
N LEU A 271 19.49 -2.84 11.35
CA LEU A 271 18.31 -3.40 12.04
C LEU A 271 18.10 -4.86 11.60
N GLY A 272 17.82 -5.74 12.55
CA GLY A 272 17.61 -7.17 12.30
C GLY A 272 16.20 -7.53 11.80
N ARG A 273 15.32 -6.55 11.54
CA ARG A 273 13.93 -6.78 11.12
C ARG A 273 13.55 -5.94 9.91
N LEU A 274 12.89 -6.57 8.94
CA LEU A 274 12.29 -5.92 7.78
C LEU A 274 10.79 -6.22 7.76
N CYS A 275 9.96 -5.17 7.84
CA CYS A 275 8.51 -5.25 7.72
C CYS A 275 8.05 -4.71 6.37
N VAL A 276 7.20 -5.44 5.66
CA VAL A 276 6.77 -5.11 4.30
C VAL A 276 5.25 -5.07 4.19
N GLY A 277 4.74 -3.93 3.71
CA GLY A 277 3.31 -3.69 3.45
C GLY A 277 3.05 -3.13 2.04
N GLY A 278 1.78 -2.98 1.68
CA GLY A 278 1.34 -2.51 0.37
C GLY A 278 1.09 -3.61 -0.67
N GLY A 279 0.25 -3.31 -1.67
CA GLY A 279 -0.27 -4.29 -2.62
C GLY A 279 0.78 -5.02 -3.48
N VAL A 280 1.92 -4.40 -3.79
CA VAL A 280 3.00 -5.05 -4.55
C VAL A 280 3.67 -6.16 -3.73
N ALA A 281 3.56 -6.11 -2.40
CA ALA A 281 4.01 -7.19 -1.54
C ALA A 281 3.28 -8.52 -1.80
N ALA A 282 2.14 -8.53 -2.51
CA ALA A 282 1.47 -9.76 -2.95
C ALA A 282 2.20 -10.47 -4.12
N ASN A 283 3.18 -9.84 -4.77
CA ASN A 283 3.92 -10.44 -5.86
C ASN A 283 4.79 -11.62 -5.39
N THR A 284 4.58 -12.80 -5.97
CA THR A 284 5.26 -14.04 -5.54
C THR A 284 6.77 -13.98 -5.74
N LEU A 285 7.23 -13.53 -6.91
CA LEU A 285 8.67 -13.42 -7.20
C LEU A 285 9.36 -12.45 -6.22
N PHE A 286 8.73 -11.32 -5.93
CA PHE A 286 9.22 -10.38 -4.93
C PHE A 286 9.35 -11.02 -3.54
N ARG A 287 8.31 -11.73 -3.07
CA ARG A 287 8.34 -12.44 -1.78
C ARG A 287 9.48 -13.46 -1.72
N GLU A 288 9.63 -14.28 -2.76
CA GLU A 288 10.67 -15.31 -2.83
C GLU A 288 12.08 -14.72 -2.80
N ARG A 289 12.32 -13.69 -3.61
CA ARG A 289 13.62 -13.02 -3.71
C ARG A 289 13.97 -12.28 -2.42
N LEU A 290 12.99 -11.58 -1.83
CA LEU A 290 13.20 -10.88 -0.57
C LEU A 290 13.46 -11.85 0.59
N THR A 291 12.69 -12.95 0.67
CA THR A 291 12.90 -14.01 1.67
C THR A 291 14.31 -14.59 1.58
N THR A 292 14.76 -14.87 0.35
CA THR A 292 16.11 -15.40 0.11
C THR A 292 17.18 -14.41 0.55
N ALA A 293 17.02 -13.12 0.19
CA ALA A 293 17.97 -12.08 0.55
C ALA A 293 18.04 -11.84 2.07
N CYS A 294 16.91 -11.81 2.78
CA CYS A 294 16.88 -11.66 4.23
C CYS A 294 17.56 -12.83 4.95
N ARG A 295 17.37 -14.07 4.47
CA ARG A 295 18.04 -15.26 5.04
C ARG A 295 19.56 -15.21 4.90
N GLN A 296 20.08 -14.61 3.83
CA GLN A 296 21.53 -14.53 3.59
C GLN A 296 22.25 -13.59 4.57
N VAL A 297 21.54 -12.66 5.19
CA VAL A 297 22.10 -11.66 6.12
C VAL A 297 21.44 -11.71 7.51
N ASP A 298 20.79 -12.83 7.85
CA ASP A 298 20.15 -13.08 9.14
C ASP A 298 19.17 -11.96 9.59
N THR A 299 18.31 -11.52 8.67
CA THR A 299 17.25 -10.54 8.94
C THR A 299 15.90 -11.22 9.04
N GLU A 300 15.16 -10.96 10.11
CA GLU A 300 13.78 -11.41 10.30
C GLU A 300 12.86 -10.64 9.35
N LEU A 301 12.13 -11.38 8.49
CA LEU A 301 11.26 -10.82 7.48
C LEU A 301 9.79 -11.00 7.88
N HIS A 302 9.08 -9.88 8.03
CA HIS A 302 7.66 -9.82 8.26
C HIS A 302 6.98 -9.23 7.03
N ILE A 303 6.13 -10.01 6.35
CA ILE A 303 5.33 -9.51 5.25
C ILE A 303 3.88 -9.69 5.64
N ALA A 304 3.09 -8.62 5.57
CA ALA A 304 1.66 -8.71 5.80
C ALA A 304 1.04 -9.83 4.92
N PRO A 305 0.05 -10.59 5.43
CA PRO A 305 -0.67 -11.54 4.61
C PRO A 305 -1.42 -10.80 3.50
N PRO A 306 -1.71 -11.45 2.36
CA PRO A 306 -2.33 -10.77 1.21
C PRO A 306 -3.57 -9.94 1.54
N GLN A 307 -4.42 -10.42 2.46
CA GLN A 307 -5.65 -9.73 2.89
C GLN A 307 -5.39 -8.42 3.67
N LEU A 308 -4.16 -8.23 4.17
CA LEU A 308 -3.72 -7.02 4.88
C LEU A 308 -2.70 -6.19 4.06
N CYS A 309 -2.30 -6.66 2.86
CA CYS A 309 -1.41 -5.91 1.97
C CYS A 309 -2.14 -4.83 1.17
N THR A 310 -3.39 -5.06 0.79
CA THR A 310 -4.25 -4.07 0.13
C THR A 310 -4.91 -3.16 1.15
N ASP A 311 -5.46 -2.03 0.69
CA ASP A 311 -6.03 -1.04 1.59
C ASP A 311 -7.25 -1.61 2.33
N ASN A 312 -7.24 -1.46 3.65
CA ASN A 312 -8.25 -2.01 4.55
C ASN A 312 -8.27 -1.19 5.84
N ALA A 313 -9.33 -1.30 6.64
CA ALA A 313 -9.41 -0.57 7.89
C ALA A 313 -8.72 -1.30 9.07
N ILE A 314 -8.38 -2.59 8.94
CA ILE A 314 -7.73 -3.35 10.02
C ILE A 314 -6.37 -2.74 10.37
N MET A 315 -5.59 -2.33 9.37
CA MET A 315 -4.30 -1.66 9.57
C MET A 315 -4.41 -0.36 10.37
N GLY A 316 -5.59 0.28 10.38
CA GLY A 316 -5.92 1.41 11.25
C GLY A 316 -5.86 1.08 12.75
N GLY A 317 -5.69 -0.19 13.13
CA GLY A 317 -5.40 -0.61 14.50
C GLY A 317 -4.19 0.09 15.13
N LEU A 318 -3.31 0.69 14.32
CA LEU A 318 -2.28 1.63 14.77
C LEU A 318 -2.82 2.71 15.73
N ALA A 319 -4.08 3.13 15.57
CA ALA A 319 -4.75 4.08 16.43
C ALA A 319 -4.79 3.68 17.92
N ILE A 320 -4.67 2.39 18.24
CA ILE A 320 -4.54 1.89 19.61
C ILE A 320 -3.27 2.44 20.26
N GLU A 321 -2.17 2.53 19.52
CA GLU A 321 -0.90 3.05 20.02
C GLU A 321 -0.98 4.56 20.25
N HIS A 322 -1.68 5.28 19.36
CA HIS A 322 -1.99 6.70 19.55
C HIS A 322 -2.88 6.93 20.78
N LEU A 323 -3.91 6.10 20.98
CA LEU A 323 -4.77 6.19 22.16
C LEU A 323 -3.99 5.92 23.46
N LYS A 324 -3.16 4.87 23.49
CA LYS A 324 -2.30 4.56 24.65
C LYS A 324 -1.31 5.68 24.97
N ALA A 325 -0.82 6.39 23.94
CA ALA A 325 0.07 7.54 24.07
C ALA A 325 -0.67 8.85 24.43
N GLY A 326 -2.01 8.86 24.46
CA GLY A 326 -2.80 10.08 24.65
C GLY A 326 -2.72 11.05 23.47
N SER A 327 -2.29 10.58 22.29
CA SER A 327 -2.22 11.35 21.05
C SER A 327 -3.59 11.41 20.40
N LEU A 328 -4.46 12.27 20.93
CA LEU A 328 -5.82 12.49 20.45
C LEU A 328 -5.88 13.71 19.54
N GLU A 329 -6.77 13.65 18.55
CA GLU A 329 -7.03 14.76 17.64
C GLU A 329 -8.22 15.60 18.08
N THR A 330 -8.20 16.87 17.71
CA THR A 330 -9.37 17.76 17.85
C THR A 330 -10.24 17.68 16.60
N LEU A 331 -11.42 18.30 16.65
CA LEU A 331 -12.28 18.44 15.46
C LEU A 331 -11.68 19.36 14.38
N GLU A 332 -10.53 19.99 14.63
CA GLU A 332 -9.78 20.77 13.64
C GLU A 332 -8.93 19.88 12.70
N LEU A 333 -8.84 18.56 12.97
CA LEU A 333 -8.10 17.60 12.14
C LEU A 333 -8.38 17.78 10.64
N ASP A 334 -7.37 18.09 9.84
CA ASP A 334 -7.52 18.22 8.39
C ASP A 334 -6.90 17.01 7.64
N VAL A 335 -7.25 16.90 6.38
CA VAL A 335 -6.65 15.94 5.46
C VAL A 335 -5.29 16.47 5.01
N LEU A 336 -4.29 15.60 4.97
CA LEU A 336 -2.98 15.91 4.41
C LEU A 336 -2.78 15.03 3.17
N PRO A 337 -3.29 15.47 2.00
CA PRO A 337 -3.23 14.70 0.77
C PRO A 337 -1.83 14.72 0.17
N GLY A 338 -1.65 13.93 -0.88
CA GLY A 338 -0.43 13.93 -1.70
C GLY A 338 0.34 12.62 -1.63
N LEU A 339 1.43 12.55 -2.39
CA LEU A 339 2.33 11.41 -2.42
C LEU A 339 3.57 11.69 -1.59
N VAL A 340 4.03 10.71 -0.82
CA VAL A 340 5.34 10.78 -0.17
C VAL A 340 6.40 10.32 -1.17
N ARG A 341 7.15 11.26 -1.75
CA ARG A 341 8.23 10.98 -2.73
C ARG A 341 9.61 11.29 -2.15
N GLY A 342 10.62 10.60 -2.68
CA GLY A 342 12.02 10.86 -2.40
C GLY A 342 12.48 12.19 -3.00
N ALA A 343 13.50 12.78 -2.35
CA ALA A 343 14.25 13.92 -2.88
C ALA A 343 15.43 13.47 -3.76
#